data_AF-S3NQR9-F1
#
_entry.id   AF-S3NQR9-F1
#
_cell.length_a   1.000
_cell.length_b   1.000
_cell.length_c   1.000
_cell.angle_alpha   90.00
_cell.angle_beta   90.00
_cell.angle_gamma   90.00
#
_symmetry.space_group_name_H-M   'P 1'
#
loop_
_entity.id
_entity.type
_entity.pdbx_description
1 polymer ?
#
loop_
_entity_poly.entity_id
_entity_poly.type
_entity_poly.pdbx_seq_one_letter_code
_entity_poly.pdbx_strand_id
1 'polypeptide(L)'
;MDKWNNLGALYQEFYQTYALFTLNEMITLLSCKVDELVAWIDQLTDEELFLLDQRKWATTPAQWPVYKWIHINTVAPFSSFKAKIRKWKKLRNQSISPQKPQGTNTQLSD
;
A
#
# COMPACT_ATOMS: atom_id res chain seq x y z
N MET A 1 6.18 -5.88 -26.53
CA MET A 1 5.22 -6.34 -25.50
C MET A 1 5.34 -5.38 -24.34
N ASP A 2 4.31 -4.58 -24.07
CA ASP A 2 4.39 -3.55 -23.03
C ASP A 2 4.60 -4.21 -21.67
N LYS A 3 5.74 -3.91 -21.02
CA LYS A 3 6.12 -4.49 -19.72
C LYS A 3 5.07 -4.23 -18.63
N TRP A 4 4.23 -3.22 -18.82
CA TRP A 4 3.12 -2.84 -17.95
C TRP A 4 1.92 -3.79 -17.94
N ASN A 5 1.84 -4.74 -18.89
CA ASN A 5 0.74 -5.70 -18.95
C ASN A 5 0.91 -6.87 -17.96
N ASN A 6 2.05 -6.97 -17.27
CA ASN A 6 2.33 -8.04 -16.31
C ASN A 6 2.61 -7.51 -14.89
N LEU A 7 1.68 -6.72 -14.36
CA LEU A 7 1.74 -6.25 -12.98
C LEU A 7 1.77 -7.40 -11.96
N GLY A 8 1.21 -8.56 -12.31
CA GLY A 8 1.23 -9.75 -11.46
C GLY A 8 2.65 -10.24 -11.16
N ALA A 9 3.49 -10.39 -12.19
CA ALA A 9 4.90 -10.76 -11.98
C ALA A 9 5.67 -9.69 -11.21
N LEU A 10 5.42 -8.40 -11.50
CA LEU A 10 6.04 -7.30 -10.76
C LEU A 10 5.71 -7.33 -9.26
N TYR A 11 4.46 -7.65 -8.89
CA TYR A 11 4.09 -7.82 -7.49
C TYR A 11 4.82 -9.00 -6.84
N GLN A 12 5.05 -10.10 -7.57
CA GLN A 12 5.82 -11.23 -7.04
C GLN A 12 7.28 -10.86 -6.81
N GLU A 13 7.88 -10.08 -7.71
CA GLU A 13 9.24 -9.57 -7.52
C GLU A 13 9.34 -8.68 -6.28
N PHE A 14 8.34 -7.85 -5.99
CA PHE A 14 8.31 -7.09 -4.73
C PHE A 14 8.28 -7.99 -3.50
N TYR A 15 7.43 -9.03 -3.51
CA TYR A 15 7.40 -9.97 -2.39
C TYR A 15 8.73 -10.67 -2.19
N GLN A 16 9.38 -11.11 -3.27
CA GLN A 16 10.69 -11.77 -3.19
C GLN A 16 11.79 -10.83 -2.70
N THR A 17 11.83 -9.60 -3.25
CA THR A 17 12.83 -8.59 -2.92
C THR A 17 12.80 -8.24 -1.44
N TYR A 18 11.60 -8.10 -0.87
CA TYR A 18 11.43 -7.70 0.52
C TYR A 18 11.18 -8.87 1.49
N ALA A 19 11.17 -10.13 1.04
CA ALA A 19 10.78 -11.29 1.84
C ALA A 19 11.60 -11.49 3.12
N LEU A 20 12.88 -11.12 3.09
CA LEU A 20 13.82 -11.37 4.19
C LEU A 20 13.82 -10.26 5.26
N PHE A 21 13.14 -9.15 5.02
CA PHE A 21 13.06 -8.06 5.98
C PHE A 21 11.99 -8.36 7.04
N THR A 22 12.28 -7.99 8.28
CA THR A 22 11.29 -7.92 9.34
C THR A 22 10.30 -6.78 9.09
N LEU A 23 9.15 -6.82 9.75
CA LEU A 23 8.16 -5.75 9.65
C LEU A 23 8.75 -4.37 10.03
N ASN A 24 9.59 -4.32 11.07
CA ASN A 24 10.20 -3.06 11.50
C ASN A 24 11.18 -2.51 10.45
N GLU A 25 11.99 -3.38 9.83
CA GLU A 25 12.89 -2.98 8.75
C GLU A 25 12.11 -2.49 7.53
N MET A 26 11.01 -3.16 7.16
CA MET A 26 10.13 -2.71 6.07
C MET A 26 9.50 -1.34 6.36
N ILE A 27 9.08 -1.09 7.60
CA ILE A 27 8.53 0.20 8.02
C ILE A 27 9.60 1.29 7.90
N THR A 28 10.81 1.05 8.44
CA THR A 28 11.93 1.99 8.34
C THR A 28 12.29 2.28 6.89
N LEU A 29 12.38 1.25 6.05
CA LEU A 29 12.69 1.42 4.63
C LEU A 29 11.62 2.25 3.91
N LEU A 30 10.34 1.97 4.16
CA LEU A 30 9.24 2.74 3.58
C LEU A 30 9.27 4.19 4.04
N SER A 31 9.53 4.44 5.32
CA SER A 31 9.70 5.80 5.85
C SER A 31 10.82 6.54 5.13
N CYS A 32 12.01 5.95 5.01
CA CYS A 32 13.11 6.55 4.27
C CYS A 32 12.76 6.83 2.80
N LYS A 33 12.03 5.93 2.14
CA LYS A 33 11.59 6.14 0.75
C LYS A 33 10.56 7.25 0.60
N VAL A 34 9.71 7.45 1.61
CA VAL A 34 8.79 8.59 1.65
C VAL A 34 9.55 9.90 1.85
N ASP A 35 10.55 9.91 2.74
CA ASP A 35 11.38 11.10 2.98
C ASP A 35 12.18 11.49 1.72
N GLU A 36 12.78 10.51 1.03
CA GLU A 36 13.45 10.71 -0.26
C GLU A 36 12.50 11.29 -1.31
N LEU A 37 11.27 10.78 -1.37
CA LEU A 37 10.24 11.27 -2.30
C LEU A 37 9.84 12.71 -1.99
N VAL A 38 9.62 13.06 -0.73
CA VAL A 38 9.29 14.44 -0.33
C VAL A 38 10.42 15.39 -0.71
N ALA A 39 11.67 15.04 -0.35
CA ALA A 39 12.84 15.83 -0.70
C ALA A 39 13.03 15.99 -2.22
N TRP A 40 12.66 14.98 -3.01
CA TRP A 40 12.67 15.08 -4.46
C TRP A 40 11.56 15.99 -4.99
N ILE A 41 10.34 15.92 -4.44
CA ILE A 41 9.23 16.80 -4.82
C ILE A 41 9.57 18.27 -4.55
N ASP A 42 10.22 18.56 -3.42
CA ASP A 42 10.64 19.93 -3.06
C ASP A 42 11.67 20.53 -4.03
N GLN A 43 12.33 19.70 -4.84
CA GLN A 43 13.27 20.15 -5.88
C GLN A 43 12.60 20.36 -7.24
N LEU A 44 11.33 19.99 -7.40
CA LEU A 44 10.59 20.20 -8.65
C LEU A 44 10.00 21.60 -8.70
N THR A 45 10.05 22.20 -9.88
CA THR A 45 9.25 23.40 -10.16
C THR A 45 7.76 23.07 -10.29
N ASP A 46 6.90 24.08 -10.10
CA ASP A 46 5.45 23.93 -10.33
C ASP A 46 5.14 23.43 -11.75
N GLU A 47 5.90 23.92 -12.73
CA GLU A 47 5.77 23.46 -14.12
C GLU A 47 6.08 21.96 -14.21
N GLU A 48 7.24 21.52 -13.71
CA GLU A 48 7.65 20.11 -13.73
C GLU A 48 6.65 19.18 -13.03
N LEU A 49 6.00 19.66 -11.97
CA LEU A 49 5.08 18.87 -11.17
C LEU A 49 3.67 18.80 -11.80
N PHE A 50 3.16 19.92 -12.33
CA PHE A 50 1.76 20.07 -12.70
C PHE A 50 1.48 20.10 -14.21
N LEU A 51 2.47 20.42 -15.05
CA LEU A 51 2.31 20.45 -16.51
C LEU A 51 2.68 19.12 -17.17
N LEU A 52 2.21 18.94 -18.40
CA LEU A 52 2.53 17.79 -19.23
C LEU A 52 3.93 17.92 -19.84
N ASP A 53 4.50 16.77 -20.22
CA ASP A 53 5.74 16.65 -20.99
C ASP A 53 7.01 17.26 -20.37
N GLN A 54 6.98 17.54 -19.07
CA GLN A 54 8.15 18.06 -18.35
C GLN A 54 9.17 16.98 -17.98
N ARG A 55 8.75 15.71 -17.94
CA ARG A 55 9.62 14.55 -17.69
C ARG A 55 9.37 13.47 -18.73
N LYS A 56 10.42 13.04 -19.43
CA LYS A 56 10.34 12.02 -20.49
C LYS A 56 9.70 10.69 -20.04
N TRP A 57 9.91 10.29 -18.78
CA TRP A 57 9.31 9.06 -18.25
C TRP A 57 7.81 9.20 -17.93
N ALA A 58 7.32 10.42 -17.73
CA ALA A 58 5.92 10.71 -17.45
C ALA A 58 5.09 10.90 -18.74
N THR A 59 5.76 11.20 -19.86
CA THR A 59 5.17 11.25 -21.21
C THR A 59 4.86 9.83 -21.70
N THR A 60 3.74 9.30 -21.20
CA THR A 60 3.12 8.07 -21.69
C THR A 60 1.93 8.43 -22.60
N PRO A 61 1.33 7.46 -23.33
CA PRO A 61 0.09 7.71 -24.08
C PRO A 61 -1.06 8.26 -23.22
N ALA A 62 -1.00 8.05 -21.90
CA ALA A 62 -1.99 8.59 -20.96
C ALA A 62 -1.84 10.09 -20.68
N GLN A 63 -0.71 10.71 -21.07
CA GLN A 63 -0.45 12.15 -20.95
C GLN A 63 -0.72 12.67 -19.53
N TRP A 64 0.00 12.11 -18.55
CA TRP A 64 -0.15 12.48 -17.15
C TRP A 64 1.00 13.39 -16.68
N PRO A 65 0.70 14.48 -15.95
CA PRO A 65 1.71 15.24 -15.26
C PRO A 65 2.30 14.43 -14.10
N VAL A 66 3.48 14.83 -13.62
CA VAL A 66 4.26 14.08 -12.62
C VAL A 66 3.47 13.85 -11.33
N TYR A 67 2.67 14.82 -10.87
CA TYR A 67 1.89 14.67 -9.63
C TYR A 67 0.92 13.47 -9.65
N LYS A 68 0.36 13.10 -10.82
CA LYS A 68 -0.52 11.94 -10.93
C LYS A 68 0.23 10.64 -10.70
N TRP A 69 1.45 10.52 -11.24
CA TRP A 69 2.31 9.36 -11.02
C TRP A 69 2.70 9.19 -9.55
N ILE A 70 3.02 10.31 -8.89
CA ILE A 70 3.26 10.32 -7.44
C ILE A 70 2.01 9.84 -6.70
N HIS A 71 0.84 10.40 -7.02
CA HIS A 71 -0.42 10.09 -6.36
C HIS A 71 -0.80 8.61 -6.46
N ILE A 72 -0.71 8.01 -7.66
CA ILE A 72 -1.09 6.59 -7.86
C ILE A 72 -0.12 5.61 -7.20
N ASN A 73 1.10 6.02 -6.87
CA ASN A 73 2.09 5.19 -6.18
C ASN A 73 2.18 5.48 -4.67
N THR A 74 1.52 6.52 -4.16
CA THR A 74 1.56 6.88 -2.73
C THR A 74 0.17 7.04 -2.13
N VAL A 75 -0.46 8.20 -2.27
CA VAL A 75 -1.71 8.57 -1.59
C VAL A 75 -2.82 7.53 -1.83
N ALA A 76 -3.01 7.11 -3.09
CA ALA A 76 -4.02 6.12 -3.44
C ALA A 76 -3.74 4.73 -2.82
N PRO A 77 -2.56 4.11 -3.02
CA PRO A 77 -2.25 2.83 -2.41
C PRO A 77 -2.21 2.92 -0.88
N PHE A 78 -1.61 3.93 -0.26
CA PHE A 78 -1.59 4.06 1.20
C PHE A 78 -3.00 4.08 1.80
N SER A 79 -3.92 4.79 1.16
CA SER A 79 -5.33 4.81 1.58
C SER A 79 -5.98 3.44 1.47
N SER A 80 -5.84 2.77 0.31
CA SER A 80 -6.45 1.47 0.06
C SER A 80 -5.86 0.35 0.93
N PHE A 81 -4.53 0.30 1.09
CA PHE A 81 -3.84 -0.71 1.90
C PHE A 81 -4.03 -0.48 3.40
N LYS A 82 -4.16 0.77 3.87
CA LYS A 82 -4.56 1.06 5.25
C LYS A 82 -5.91 0.43 5.58
N ALA A 83 -6.90 0.52 4.69
CA ALA A 83 -8.20 -0.13 4.87
C ALA A 83 -8.07 -1.66 4.90
N LYS A 84 -7.28 -2.25 3.99
CA LYS A 84 -7.01 -3.70 3.95
C LYS A 84 -6.35 -4.21 5.25
N ILE A 85 -5.32 -3.53 5.74
CA ILE A 85 -4.62 -3.89 6.98
C ILE A 85 -5.55 -3.79 8.19
N ARG A 86 -6.38 -2.73 8.28
CA ARG A 86 -7.39 -2.60 9.35
C ARG A 86 -8.37 -3.78 9.36
N LYS A 87 -8.91 -4.13 8.19
CA LYS A 87 -9.82 -5.29 8.04
C LYS A 87 -9.13 -6.58 8.50
N TRP A 88 -7.89 -6.81 8.05
CA TRP A 88 -7.12 -7.99 8.43
C TRP A 88 -6.86 -8.08 9.93
N LYS A 89 -6.49 -6.96 10.59
CA LYS A 89 -6.28 -6.92 12.05
C LYS A 89 -7.56 -7.27 12.80
N LYS A 90 -8.71 -6.76 12.34
CA LYS A 90 -10.03 -7.08 12.93
C LYS A 90 -10.35 -8.57 12.84
N LEU A 91 -10.20 -9.17 11.66
CA LEU A 91 -10.49 -10.59 11.44
C LEU A 91 -9.59 -11.50 12.28
N ARG A 92 -8.29 -11.15 12.35
CA ARG A 92 -7.32 -11.86 13.19
C ARG A 92 -7.70 -11.81 14.68
N ASN A 93 -8.05 -10.65 15.20
CA ASN A 93 -8.41 -10.52 16.62
C ASN A 93 -9.72 -11.25 16.96
N GLN A 94 -10.66 -11.31 16.02
CA GLN A 94 -11.89 -12.10 16.15
C GLN A 94 -11.61 -13.60 16.18
N SER A 95 -10.65 -14.10 15.39
CA SER A 95 -10.27 -15.52 15.40
C SER A 95 -9.54 -15.97 16.67
N ILE A 96 -8.98 -15.05 17.47
CA ILE A 96 -8.20 -15.37 18.69
C ILE A 96 -9.05 -15.32 19.96
N SER A 97 -10.27 -14.77 19.90
CA SER A 97 -11.16 -14.71 21.08
C SER A 97 -11.75 -16.10 21.37
N PRO A 98 -11.62 -16.65 22.59
CA PRO A 98 -12.20 -17.94 22.93
C PRO A 98 -13.73 -17.89 22.77
N GLN A 99 -14.29 -18.91 22.12
CA GLN A 99 -15.73 -19.13 22.06
C GLN A 99 -16.27 -19.15 23.49
N LYS A 100 -17.19 -18.24 23.80
CA LYS A 100 -17.86 -18.20 25.10
C LYS A 100 -18.60 -19.53 25.27
N PRO A 101 -18.41 -20.29 26.38
CA PRO A 101 -19.12 -21.55 26.55
C PRO A 101 -20.61 -21.29 26.53
N GLN A 102 -21.33 -22.00 25.65
CA GLN A 102 -22.78 -22.03 25.63
C GLN A 102 -23.24 -22.57 26.98
N GLY A 103 -23.84 -21.71 27.81
CA GLY A 103 -24.45 -22.13 29.07
C GLY A 103 -25.50 -23.19 28.78
N THR A 104 -25.30 -24.39 29.29
CA THR A 104 -26.30 -25.45 29.31
C THR A 104 -27.46 -24.98 30.19
N ASN A 105 -28.62 -24.76 29.58
CA ASN A 105 -29.87 -24.57 30.32
C ASN A 105 -30.20 -25.88 31.04
N THR A 106 -29.85 -25.98 32.32
CA THR A 106 -30.48 -26.95 33.23
C THR A 106 -31.84 -26.38 33.60
N GLN A 107 -32.91 -26.91 32.98
CA GLN A 107 -34.24 -26.73 33.54
C GLN A 107 -34.32 -27.52 34.85
N LEU A 108 -34.56 -26.80 35.95
CA LEU A 108 -35.11 -27.39 37.18
C LEU A 108 -36.54 -27.84 36.85
N SER A 109 -36.80 -29.13 37.02
CA SER A 109 -38.16 -29.67 37.11
C SER A 109 -38.62 -29.56 38.56
N ASP A 110 -39.71 -28.83 38.79
CA ASP A 110 -40.60 -29.03 39.94
C ASP A 110 -41.50 -30.26 39.70
#